data_AF-A0A1G5Q631-F1
#
_entry.id   AF-A0A1G5Q631-F1
#
_cell.length_a   1.000
_cell.length_b   1.000
_cell.length_c   1.000
_cell.angle_alpha   90.00
_cell.angle_beta   90.00
_cell.angle_gamma   90.00
#
_symmetry.space_group_name_H-M   'P 1'
#
loop_
_entity.id
_entity.type
_entity.pdbx_description
1 polymer ?
#
loop_
_entity_poly.entity_id
_entity_poly.type
_entity_poly.pdbx_seq_one_letter_code
_entity_poly.pdbx_strand_id
1 'polypeptide(L)'
;MSTPILPGYHPDPSICRAGEDYFLINSSFEYFPGVPVFSSRDLLEWHQIGNVLDRDGQLNVVSGIEGASGGIYAPTIRYHDGRFWMITTNLHDVREGHIIVSADHPAGHGPIRSTRRD
;
A
#
# COMPACT_ATOMS: atom_id res chain seq x y z
N MET A 1 21.29 14.85 9.31
CA MET A 1 20.34 13.73 9.13
C MET A 1 19.01 14.18 9.71
N SER A 2 17.96 14.30 8.89
CA SER A 2 16.60 14.50 9.41
C SER A 2 15.98 13.12 9.61
N THR A 3 15.92 12.68 10.86
CA THR A 3 15.02 11.60 11.26
C THR A 3 13.72 12.26 11.68
N PRO A 4 12.54 11.84 11.18
CA PRO A 4 12.26 10.63 10.38
C PRO A 4 12.50 10.77 8.85
N ILE A 5 12.78 9.65 8.17
CA ILE A 5 12.93 9.57 6.70
C ILE A 5 11.62 9.79 5.93
N LEU A 6 10.48 9.49 6.57
CA LEU A 6 9.13 9.81 6.10
C LEU A 6 8.35 10.41 7.27
N PRO A 7 8.27 11.75 7.39
CA PRO A 7 7.53 12.41 8.46
C PRO A 7 6.02 12.36 8.25
N GLY A 8 5.25 12.62 9.31
CA GLY A 8 3.79 12.67 9.26
C GLY A 8 3.13 11.29 9.37
N TYR A 9 1.98 11.14 8.74
CA TYR A 9 1.15 9.94 8.79
C TYR A 9 1.65 8.87 7.80
N HIS A 10 2.73 8.19 8.17
CA HIS A 10 3.30 7.06 7.42
C HIS A 10 3.59 5.85 8.32
N PRO A 11 2.54 5.22 8.90
CA PRO A 11 2.70 4.06 9.78
C PRO A 11 3.00 2.76 9.03
N ASP A 12 3.42 1.74 9.77
CA ASP A 12 3.62 0.37 9.28
C ASP A 12 4.44 0.26 7.98
N PRO A 13 5.66 0.81 7.94
CA PRO A 13 6.47 0.79 6.72
C PRO A 13 6.81 -0.65 6.32
N SER A 14 6.50 -1.01 5.07
CA SER A 14 6.99 -2.23 4.43
C SER A 14 7.81 -1.86 3.21
N ILE A 15 9.02 -2.42 3.11
CA ILE A 15 10.00 -2.09 2.07
C ILE A 15 10.35 -3.30 1.22
N CYS A 16 10.60 -3.09 -0.07
CA CYS A 16 11.28 -4.05 -0.94
C CYS A 16 12.20 -3.32 -1.94
N ARG A 17 13.03 -4.09 -2.64
CA ARG A 17 13.93 -3.59 -3.68
C ARG A 17 13.63 -4.31 -5.00
N ALA A 18 13.60 -3.58 -6.11
CA ALA A 18 13.53 -4.13 -7.46
C ALA A 18 14.58 -3.45 -8.34
N GLY A 19 15.60 -4.19 -8.75
CA GLY A 19 16.74 -3.62 -9.47
C GLY A 19 17.55 -2.66 -8.58
N GLU A 20 17.62 -1.39 -8.98
CA GLU A 20 18.34 -0.33 -8.26
C GLU A 20 17.44 0.53 -7.37
N ASP A 21 16.12 0.38 -7.51
CA ASP A 21 15.14 1.19 -6.79
C ASP A 21 14.61 0.45 -5.55
N TYR A 22 14.38 1.21 -4.48
CA TYR A 22 13.70 0.80 -3.27
C TYR A 22 12.28 1.33 -3.27
N PHE A 23 11.35 0.52 -2.78
CA PHE A 23 9.93 0.85 -2.69
C PHE A 23 9.44 0.64 -1.27
N LEU A 24 8.74 1.63 -0.72
CA LEU A 24 8.19 1.62 0.63
C LEU A 24 6.70 1.94 0.57
N ILE A 25 5.90 1.17 1.30
CA ILE A 25 4.46 1.41 1.46
C ILE A 25 4.07 1.52 2.93
N ASN A 26 2.96 2.19 3.19
CA ASN A 26 2.41 2.43 4.53
C ASN A 26 0.93 2.07 4.61
N SER A 27 0.42 1.82 5.81
CA SER A 27 -1.02 1.72 6.06
C SER A 27 -1.69 3.09 5.82
N SER A 28 -2.98 3.06 5.46
CA SER A 28 -3.74 4.27 5.10
C SER A 28 -5.06 4.40 5.84
N PHE A 29 -5.46 3.41 6.63
CA PHE A 29 -6.72 3.38 7.37
C PHE A 29 -7.91 3.78 6.46
N GLU A 30 -8.73 4.74 6.86
CA GLU A 30 -9.91 5.23 6.15
C GLU A 30 -9.62 6.09 4.92
N TYR A 31 -8.34 6.44 4.68
CA TYR A 31 -7.98 7.37 3.61
C TYR A 31 -7.95 6.67 2.24
N PHE A 32 -8.58 7.31 1.26
CA PHE A 32 -8.57 6.93 -0.15
C PHE A 32 -7.96 8.08 -0.99
N PRO A 33 -7.08 7.80 -1.98
CA PRO A 33 -6.54 6.50 -2.36
C PRO A 33 -5.66 5.87 -1.28
N GLY A 34 -5.66 4.54 -1.19
CA GLY A 34 -5.06 3.78 -0.09
C GLY A 34 -3.69 3.19 -0.41
N VAL A 35 -2.90 2.95 0.64
CA VAL A 35 -1.53 2.39 0.58
C VAL A 35 -0.60 3.24 -0.30
N PRO A 36 -0.07 4.36 0.19
CA PRO A 36 0.86 5.19 -0.58
C PRO A 36 2.15 4.41 -0.90
N VAL A 37 2.70 4.66 -2.10
CA VAL A 37 3.93 4.04 -2.59
C VAL A 37 5.00 5.11 -2.74
N PHE A 38 6.12 4.92 -2.06
CA PHE A 38 7.31 5.76 -2.14
C PHE A 38 8.44 5.02 -2.87
N SER A 39 9.23 5.74 -3.67
CA SER A 39 10.46 5.24 -4.27
C SER A 39 11.68 6.00 -3.79
N SER A 40 12.81 5.30 -3.67
CA SER A 40 14.12 5.86 -3.36
C SER A 40 15.23 5.07 -4.08
N ARG A 41 16.37 5.71 -4.34
CA ARG A 41 17.61 5.04 -4.80
C ARG A 41 18.70 4.97 -3.75
N ASP A 42 18.59 5.75 -2.69
CA ASP A 42 19.63 5.93 -1.67
C ASP A 42 19.16 5.63 -0.23
N LEU A 43 17.87 5.28 -0.06
CA LEU A 43 17.20 5.08 1.24
C LEU A 43 17.08 6.33 2.11
N LEU A 44 17.52 7.49 1.60
CA LEU A 44 17.52 8.76 2.32
C LEU A 44 16.37 9.64 1.82
N GLU A 45 16.32 9.88 0.51
CA GLU A 45 15.29 10.70 -0.11
C GLU A 45 14.19 9.80 -0.69
N TRP A 46 12.94 10.12 -0.36
CA TRP A 46 11.77 9.33 -0.73
C TRP A 46 10.73 10.20 -1.43
N HIS A 47 10.23 9.73 -2.58
CA HIS A 47 9.20 10.41 -3.36
C HIS A 47 7.98 9.52 -3.49
N GLN A 48 6.78 10.05 -3.20
CA GLN A 48 5.54 9.33 -3.46
C GLN A 48 5.32 9.26 -4.97
N ILE A 49 5.19 8.02 -5.48
CA ILE A 49 4.99 7.74 -6.91
C ILE A 49 3.57 7.27 -7.25
N GLY A 50 2.74 7.04 -6.23
CA GLY A 50 1.36 6.61 -6.41
C GLY A 50 0.76 6.03 -5.13
N ASN A 51 -0.32 5.27 -5.31
CA ASN A 51 -0.99 4.50 -4.27
C ASN A 51 -1.35 3.12 -4.85
N VAL A 52 -1.33 2.07 -4.03
CA VAL A 52 -1.64 0.71 -4.52
C VAL A 52 -3.13 0.56 -4.79
N LEU A 53 -3.98 1.20 -3.96
CA LEU A 53 -5.43 1.06 -4.00
C LEU A 53 -6.07 2.40 -4.39
N ASP A 54 -6.07 2.69 -5.70
CA ASP A 54 -6.39 4.02 -6.25
C ASP A 54 -7.61 4.06 -7.17
N ARG A 55 -8.32 2.93 -7.36
CA ARG A 55 -9.53 2.87 -8.19
C ARG A 55 -10.80 2.77 -7.37
N ASP A 56 -11.86 3.38 -7.90
CA ASP A 56 -13.20 3.30 -7.33
C ASP A 56 -13.65 1.83 -7.19
N GLY A 57 -14.30 1.53 -6.06
CA GLY A 57 -14.81 0.19 -5.75
C GLY A 57 -13.77 -0.83 -5.29
N GLN A 58 -12.47 -0.47 -5.24
CA GLN A 58 -11.44 -1.37 -4.68
C GLN A 58 -11.42 -1.38 -3.15
N LEU A 59 -11.88 -0.30 -2.54
CA LEU A 59 -11.82 -0.07 -1.11
C LEU A 59 -13.22 0.21 -0.57
N ASN A 60 -13.62 -0.61 0.39
CA ASN A 60 -14.78 -0.34 1.23
C ASN A 60 -14.28 0.40 2.48
N VAL A 61 -14.34 1.72 2.47
CA VAL A 61 -13.99 2.58 3.61
C VAL A 61 -15.22 3.36 4.05
N VAL A 62 -15.41 3.44 5.37
CA VAL A 62 -16.49 4.23 5.96
C VAL A 62 -15.99 5.67 6.12
N SER A 63 -16.75 6.65 5.64
CA SER A 63 -16.37 8.07 5.75
C SER A 63 -16.77 8.67 7.11
N GLY A 64 -16.02 9.68 7.56
CA GLY A 64 -16.34 10.43 8.77
C GLY A 64 -15.95 9.68 10.05
N ILE A 65 -16.51 10.12 11.18
CA ILE A 65 -16.11 9.62 12.51
C ILE A 65 -16.36 8.12 12.69
N GLU A 66 -17.35 7.56 11.99
CA GLU A 66 -17.68 6.13 12.05
C GLU A 66 -16.60 5.23 11.45
N GLY A 67 -15.81 5.76 10.50
CA GLY A 67 -14.69 5.04 9.89
C GLY A 67 -13.33 5.41 10.45
N ALA A 68 -13.26 6.29 11.45
CA ALA A 68 -11.99 6.79 11.97
C ALA A 68 -11.07 5.63 12.41
N SER A 69 -9.85 5.61 11.87
CA SER A 69 -8.87 4.52 12.07
C SER A 69 -9.34 3.11 11.66
N GLY A 70 -10.42 3.02 10.87
CA GLY A 70 -10.87 1.80 10.20
C GLY A 70 -10.10 1.55 8.91
N GLY A 71 -10.66 0.79 7.96
CA GLY A 71 -10.05 0.63 6.64
C GLY A 71 -8.73 -0.16 6.63
N ILE A 72 -7.70 0.37 5.95
CA ILE A 72 -6.51 -0.37 5.53
C ILE A 72 -5.37 -0.34 6.56
N TYR A 73 -5.10 -1.51 7.13
CA TYR A 73 -4.07 -1.74 8.14
C TYR A 73 -2.71 -2.12 7.51
N ALA A 74 -1.72 -2.42 8.37
CA ALA A 74 -0.34 -2.73 8.01
C ALA A 74 -0.22 -3.58 6.72
N PRO A 75 0.31 -2.99 5.63
CA PRO A 75 0.50 -3.71 4.39
C PRO A 75 1.89 -4.35 4.34
N THR A 76 2.09 -5.30 3.42
CA THR A 76 3.39 -5.87 3.09
C THR A 76 3.63 -5.85 1.61
N ILE A 77 4.78 -5.34 1.15
CA ILE A 77 5.20 -5.35 -0.26
C ILE A 77 6.39 -6.29 -0.50
N ARG A 78 6.34 -7.11 -1.54
CA ARG A 78 7.46 -7.92 -2.01
C ARG A 78 7.57 -7.85 -3.53
N TYR A 79 8.79 -8.02 -4.03
CA TYR A 79 9.06 -8.13 -5.46
C TYR A 79 9.61 -9.52 -5.76
N HIS A 80 9.03 -10.20 -6.74
CA HIS A 80 9.44 -11.54 -7.17
C HIS A 80 9.10 -11.74 -8.65
N ASP A 81 10.05 -12.26 -9.42
CA ASP A 81 9.91 -12.64 -10.84
C ASP A 81 9.21 -11.57 -11.72
N GLY A 82 9.72 -10.33 -11.67
CA GLY A 82 9.19 -9.25 -12.51
C GLY A 82 7.92 -8.59 -11.97
N ARG A 83 7.45 -8.98 -10.78
CA ARG A 83 6.15 -8.58 -10.24
C ARG A 83 6.21 -8.14 -8.79
N PHE A 84 5.47 -7.07 -8.50
CA PHE A 84 5.18 -6.62 -7.15
C PHE A 84 3.95 -7.35 -6.61
N TRP A 85 4.01 -7.70 -5.34
CA TRP A 85 2.95 -8.32 -4.57
C TRP A 85 2.71 -7.48 -3.32
N MET A 86 1.46 -7.13 -3.07
CA MET A 86 1.07 -6.46 -1.83
C MET A 86 -0.04 -7.25 -1.14
N ILE A 87 0.08 -7.43 0.17
CA ILE A 87 -0.97 -7.98 1.02
C ILE A 87 -1.30 -6.98 2.14
N THR A 88 -2.59 -6.82 2.45
CA THR A 88 -3.06 -5.99 3.56
C THR A 88 -4.40 -6.52 4.12
N THR A 89 -4.90 -5.89 5.18
CA THR A 89 -6.20 -6.15 5.79
C THR A 89 -7.06 -4.90 5.71
N ASN A 90 -8.28 -5.03 5.20
CA ASN A 90 -9.33 -4.02 5.40
C ASN A 90 -10.14 -4.41 6.65
N LEU A 91 -10.12 -3.58 7.69
CA LEU A 91 -10.81 -3.84 8.95
C LEU A 91 -12.34 -3.95 8.76
N HIS A 92 -12.89 -3.29 7.74
CA HIS A 92 -14.32 -3.37 7.42
C HIS A 92 -14.72 -4.68 6.72
N ASP A 93 -13.75 -5.38 6.10
CA ASP A 93 -13.99 -6.59 5.32
C ASP A 93 -13.23 -7.81 5.90
N VAL A 94 -12.89 -7.81 7.20
CA VAL A 94 -12.06 -8.88 7.81
C VAL A 94 -12.61 -10.29 7.61
N ARG A 95 -13.93 -10.43 7.44
CA ARG A 95 -14.60 -11.72 7.19
C ARG A 95 -14.33 -12.25 5.78
N GLU A 96 -14.00 -11.37 4.85
CA GLU A 96 -13.63 -11.68 3.46
C GLU A 96 -12.14 -12.07 3.31
N GLY A 97 -11.37 -11.95 4.40
CA GLY A 97 -9.94 -12.28 4.44
C GLY A 97 -9.03 -11.11 4.07
N HIS A 98 -7.78 -11.43 3.75
CA HIS A 98 -6.78 -10.44 3.38
C HIS A 98 -6.88 -10.04 1.91
N ILE A 99 -6.62 -8.78 1.63
CA ILE A 99 -6.52 -8.26 0.26
C ILE A 99 -5.11 -8.59 -0.25
N ILE A 100 -5.03 -9.32 -1.36
CA ILE A 100 -3.77 -9.55 -2.09
C ILE A 100 -3.91 -8.93 -3.48
N VAL A 101 -2.92 -8.14 -3.88
CA VAL A 101 -2.87 -7.50 -5.19
C VAL A 101 -1.47 -7.64 -5.80
N SER A 102 -1.39 -7.49 -7.12
CA SER A 102 -0.11 -7.53 -7.82
C SER A 102 -0.06 -6.53 -8.98
N ALA A 103 1.13 -6.06 -9.31
CA ALA A 103 1.36 -5.20 -10.46
C ALA A 103 2.76 -5.45 -11.06
N ASP A 104 2.89 -5.24 -12.37
CA ASP A 104 4.18 -5.30 -13.05
C ASP A 104 4.93 -3.94 -12.95
N HIS A 105 4.20 -2.86 -12.57
CA HIS A 105 4.77 -1.53 -12.33
C HIS A 105 4.44 -1.06 -10.89
N PRO A 106 5.41 -0.48 -10.16
CA PRO A 106 5.25 -0.13 -8.74
C PRO A 106 4.26 1.01 -8.49
N ALA A 107 4.04 1.90 -9.47
CA ALA A 107 3.14 3.07 -9.33
C ALA A 107 1.63 2.75 -9.33
N GLY A 108 1.21 1.48 -9.36
CA GLY A 108 -0.20 1.11 -9.16
C GLY A 108 -1.07 0.96 -10.42
N HIS A 109 -0.60 1.36 -11.62
CA HIS A 109 -1.41 1.25 -12.85
C HIS A 109 -1.59 -0.17 -13.41
N GLY A 110 -1.15 -1.21 -12.69
CA GLY A 110 -1.25 -2.60 -13.11
C GLY A 110 -2.58 -3.27 -12.73
N PRO A 111 -2.99 -4.34 -13.43
CA PRO A 111 -4.21 -5.06 -13.11
C PRO A 111 -4.13 -5.74 -11.74
N ILE A 112 -4.81 -5.16 -10.75
CA ILE A 112 -5.08 -5.83 -9.47
C ILE A 112 -5.94 -7.07 -9.72
N ARG A 113 -5.34 -8.25 -9.55
CA ARG A 113 -6.06 -9.50 -9.36
C ARG A 113 -6.24 -9.70 -7.87
N SER A 114 -7.40 -9.30 -7.33
CA SER A 114 -7.78 -9.71 -5.98
C SER A 114 -8.02 -11.21 -6.02
N THR A 115 -7.25 -11.97 -5.25
CA THR A 115 -7.54 -13.39 -5.02
C THR A 115 -8.56 -13.53 -3.91
N ARG A 116 -9.75 -12.94 -4.11
CA ARG A 116 -10.92 -13.39 -3.34
C ARG A 116 -11.07 -14.88 -3.68
N ARG A 117 -11.06 -15.75 -2.68
CA ARG A 117 -11.35 -17.17 -2.90
C ARG A 117 -12.82 -17.25 -3.34
N ASP A 118 -13.02 -17.74 -4.54
CA ASP A 118 -14.27 -18.30 -5.05
C ASP A 118 -14.86 -19.33 -4.07
#